data_AF-A0A9R0QFT6-F1
#
_entry.id   AF-A0A9R0QFT6-F1
#
_cell.length_a   1.000
_cell.length_b   1.000
_cell.length_c   1.000
_cell.angle_alpha   90.00
_cell.angle_beta   90.00
_cell.angle_gamma   90.00
#
_symmetry.space_group_name_H-M   'P 1'
#
loop_
_entity.id
_entity.type
_entity.pdbx_description
1 polymer ?
#
loop_
_entity_poly.entity_id
_entity_poly.type
_entity_poly.pdbx_seq_one_letter_code
_entity_poly.pdbx_strand_id
1 'polypeptide(L)'
;MGFSEAQEELVLRSWKAMKPDSESIALKFFLRAGVADAHFEVVKTALLDTIEGAVPEMWTPEMKAAWEEAYDQLAAAIKEEMKFAAAA
;
A
#
# COMPACT_ATOMS: atom_id res chain seq x y z
N MET A 1 -19.89 20.18 2.10
CA MET A 1 -20.79 19.01 2.16
C MET A 1 -19.97 17.83 2.64
N GLY A 2 -20.41 17.17 3.70
CA GLY A 2 -19.76 15.97 4.24
C GLY A 2 -20.29 14.70 3.59
N PHE A 3 -19.58 13.60 3.83
CA PHE A 3 -20.03 12.25 3.47
C PHE A 3 -21.36 11.95 4.18
N SER A 4 -22.35 11.40 3.47
CA SER A 4 -23.62 11.03 4.09
C SER A 4 -23.54 9.65 4.75
N GLU A 5 -24.42 9.39 5.73
CA GLU A 5 -24.53 8.07 6.37
C GLU A 5 -24.77 6.95 5.35
N ALA A 6 -25.60 7.21 4.32
CA ALA A 6 -25.85 6.25 3.26
C ALA A 6 -24.60 5.97 2.41
N GLN A 7 -23.76 6.97 2.15
CA GLN A 7 -22.48 6.77 1.46
C GLN A 7 -21.51 5.96 2.33
N GLU A 8 -21.47 6.21 3.64
CA GLU A 8 -20.66 5.45 4.60
C GLU A 8 -21.06 3.98 4.68
N GLU A 9 -22.36 3.71 4.81
CA GLU A 9 -22.87 2.34 4.83
C GLU A 9 -22.47 1.56 3.57
N LEU A 10 -22.58 2.19 2.39
CA LEU A 10 -22.20 1.57 1.13
C LEU A 10 -20.71 1.23 1.07
N VAL A 11 -19.83 2.11 1.55
CA VAL A 11 -18.38 1.85 1.62
C VAL A 11 -18.08 0.71 2.58
N LEU A 12 -18.62 0.74 3.79
CA LEU A 12 -18.37 -0.28 4.82
C LEU A 12 -18.88 -1.66 4.39
N ARG A 13 -20.08 -1.72 3.78
CA ARG A 13 -20.64 -2.97 3.27
C ARG A 13 -19.78 -3.56 2.16
N SER A 14 -19.37 -2.73 1.19
CA SER A 14 -18.51 -3.14 0.09
C SER A 14 -17.15 -3.64 0.59
N TRP A 15 -16.55 -2.91 1.54
CA TRP A 15 -15.28 -3.30 2.16
C TRP A 15 -15.36 -4.65 2.85
N LYS A 16 -16.42 -4.88 3.64
CA LYS A 16 -16.65 -6.18 4.31
C LYS A 16 -16.79 -7.32 3.31
N ALA A 17 -17.44 -7.09 2.17
CA ALA A 17 -17.59 -8.08 1.12
C ALA A 17 -16.28 -8.38 0.38
N MET A 18 -15.40 -7.38 0.22
CA MET A 18 -14.09 -7.53 -0.44
C MET A 18 -13.04 -8.19 0.45
N LYS A 19 -13.14 -8.03 1.77
CA LYS A 19 -12.12 -8.46 2.74
C LYS A 19 -11.65 -9.92 2.59
N PRO A 20 -12.52 -10.91 2.35
CA PRO A 20 -12.09 -12.31 2.20
C PRO A 20 -11.14 -12.55 1.02
N ASP A 21 -11.29 -11.80 -0.08
CA ASP A 21 -10.50 -11.96 -1.31
C ASP A 21 -9.55 -10.78 -1.54
N SER A 22 -9.19 -10.07 -0.47
CA SER A 22 -8.49 -8.78 -0.55
C SER A 22 -7.14 -8.86 -1.28
N GLU A 23 -6.40 -9.97 -1.14
CA GLU A 23 -5.13 -10.20 -1.85
C GLU A 23 -5.33 -10.24 -3.38
N SER A 24 -6.27 -11.07 -3.85
CA SER A 24 -6.58 -11.17 -5.30
C SER A 24 -7.13 -9.85 -5.85
N ILE A 25 -7.96 -9.15 -5.07
CA ILE A 25 -8.53 -7.87 -5.47
C ILE A 25 -7.46 -6.78 -5.54
N ALA A 26 -6.57 -6.71 -4.55
CA ALA A 26 -5.44 -5.78 -4.55
C ALA A 26 -4.53 -6.01 -5.76
N LEU A 27 -4.23 -7.27 -6.07
CA LEU A 27 -3.41 -7.64 -7.22
C LEU A 27 -4.03 -7.18 -8.55
N LYS A 28 -5.32 -7.49 -8.77
CA LYS A 28 -6.07 -7.03 -9.94
C LYS A 28 -6.12 -5.51 -10.03
N PHE A 29 -6.25 -4.83 -8.89
CA PHE A 29 -6.26 -3.38 -8.81
C PHE A 29 -4.91 -2.81 -9.24
N PHE A 30 -3.79 -3.27 -8.68
CA PHE A 30 -2.45 -2.79 -9.02
C PHE A 30 -2.11 -2.98 -10.50
N LEU A 31 -2.45 -4.14 -11.06
CA LEU A 31 -2.27 -4.40 -12.50
C LEU A 31 -3.11 -3.45 -13.36
N ARG A 32 -4.41 -3.27 -13.04
CA ARG A 32 -5.30 -2.36 -13.79
C ARG A 32 -4.89 -0.89 -13.68
N ALA A 33 -4.36 -0.49 -12.53
CA ALA A 33 -3.90 0.87 -12.30
C ALA A 33 -2.54 1.16 -12.99
N GLY A 34 -1.90 0.16 -13.59
CA GLY A 34 -0.59 0.32 -14.22
C GLY A 34 0.52 0.62 -13.21
N VAL A 35 0.41 0.07 -12.00
CA VAL A 35 1.47 0.19 -10.99
C VAL A 35 2.75 -0.43 -11.56
N ALA A 36 3.85 0.28 -11.35
CA ALA A 36 5.15 0.02 -11.94
C ALA A 36 6.20 0.30 -10.87
N ASP A 37 7.42 -0.18 -11.07
CA ASP A 37 8.48 -0.07 -10.06
C ASP A 37 8.70 1.36 -9.55
N ALA A 38 8.63 2.36 -10.44
CA ALA A 38 8.75 3.77 -10.07
C ALA A 38 7.70 4.25 -9.06
N HIS A 39 6.50 3.66 -9.05
CA HIS A 39 5.44 4.01 -8.11
C HIS A 39 5.75 3.53 -6.69
N PHE A 40 6.45 2.39 -6.54
CA PHE A 40 6.86 1.90 -5.22
C PHE A 40 7.92 2.82 -4.60
N GLU A 41 8.87 3.33 -5.40
CA GLU A 41 9.89 4.26 -4.91
C GLU A 41 9.26 5.57 -4.38
N VAL A 42 8.30 6.12 -5.12
CA VAL A 42 7.58 7.33 -4.67
C VAL A 42 6.84 7.09 -3.35
N VAL A 43 6.19 5.94 -3.21
CA VAL A 43 5.48 5.58 -1.97
C VAL A 43 6.45 5.36 -0.81
N LYS A 44 7.60 4.73 -1.06
CA LYS A 44 8.65 4.54 -0.05
C LYS A 44 9.11 5.89 0.51
N THR A 45 9.46 6.83 -0.35
CA THR A 45 9.88 8.18 0.06
C THR A 45 8.79 8.87 0.86
N ALA A 46 7.56 8.93 0.34
CA ALA A 46 6.45 9.59 1.02
C ALA A 46 6.13 8.96 2.39
N LEU A 47 6.25 7.63 2.52
CA LEU A 47 6.04 6.92 3.78
C LEU A 47 7.11 7.31 4.81
N LEU A 48 8.39 7.29 4.43
CA LEU A 48 9.49 7.64 5.33
C LEU A 48 9.39 9.10 5.78
N ASP A 49 9.12 10.02 4.85
CA ASP A 49 8.91 11.45 5.15
C ASP A 49 7.74 11.65 6.12
N THR A 50 6.65 10.88 5.94
CA THR A 50 5.49 10.93 6.83
C THR A 50 5.83 10.41 8.23
N ILE A 51 6.59 9.33 8.34
CA ILE A 51 7.01 8.77 9.64
C ILE A 51 7.95 9.74 10.35
N GLU A 52 8.94 10.30 9.65
CA GLU A 52 9.86 11.32 10.18
C GLU A 52 9.10 12.52 10.75
N GLY A 53 8.13 13.05 9.99
CA GLY A 53 7.31 14.17 10.43
C GLY A 53 6.35 13.84 11.57
N ALA A 54 5.85 12.61 11.66
CA ALA A 54 4.90 12.18 12.68
C ALA A 54 5.56 11.85 14.02
N VAL A 55 6.77 11.28 14.01
CA VAL A 55 7.50 10.84 15.21
C VAL A 55 8.97 11.28 15.21
N PRO A 56 9.25 12.60 15.13
CA PRO A 56 10.62 13.11 14.97
C PRO A 56 11.55 12.76 16.14
N GLU A 57 11.02 12.59 17.36
CA GLU A 57 11.82 12.23 18.55
C GLU A 57 12.37 10.79 18.51
N MET A 58 11.70 9.89 17.77
CA MET A 58 12.13 8.50 17.61
C MET A 58 12.91 8.28 16.33
N TRP A 59 12.94 9.25 15.43
CA TRP A 59 13.53 9.11 14.11
C TRP A 59 15.06 9.11 14.18
N THR A 60 15.66 7.95 13.92
CA THR A 60 17.11 7.78 13.83
C THR A 60 17.50 7.20 12.48
N PRO A 61 18.78 7.29 12.07
CA PRO A 61 19.26 6.64 10.85
C PRO A 61 19.00 5.12 10.84
N GLU A 62 19.09 4.45 11.99
CA GLU A 62 18.82 3.03 12.14
C GLU A 62 17.33 2.72 11.95
N MET A 63 16.44 3.54 12.50
CA MET A 63 14.99 3.40 12.29
C MET A 63 14.62 3.60 10.83
N LYS A 64 15.18 4.63 10.17
CA LYS A 64 15.01 4.85 8.73
C LYS A 64 15.43 3.62 7.92
N ALA A 65 16.64 3.10 8.16
CA ALA A 65 17.15 1.92 7.46
C ALA A 65 16.26 0.68 7.67
N ALA A 66 15.75 0.48 8.90
CA ALA A 66 14.84 -0.62 9.20
C ALA A 66 13.50 -0.51 8.44
N TRP A 67 12.92 0.69 8.36
CA TRP A 67 11.71 0.94 7.57
C TRP A 67 11.95 0.82 6.07
N GLU A 68 13.11 1.27 5.57
CA GLU A 68 13.51 1.11 4.18
C GLU A 68 13.57 -0.37 3.79
N GLU A 69 14.26 -1.19 4.59
CA GLU A 69 14.38 -2.63 4.37
C GLU A 69 13.02 -3.35 4.45
N ALA A 70 12.21 -3.03 5.46
CA ALA A 70 10.87 -3.61 5.60
C ALA A 70 9.98 -3.26 4.39
N TYR A 71 10.06 -2.03 3.89
CA TYR A 71 9.35 -1.62 2.69
C TYR A 71 9.85 -2.35 1.44
N ASP A 72 11.17 -2.47 1.27
CA ASP A 72 11.75 -3.14 0.11
C ASP A 72 11.36 -4.61 0.04
N GLN A 73 11.34 -5.31 1.17
CA GLN A 73 10.86 -6.69 1.24
C GLN A 73 9.37 -6.80 0.88
N LEU A 74 8.54 -5.89 1.39
CA LEU A 74 7.11 -5.85 1.04
C LEU A 74 6.91 -5.56 -0.46
N ALA A 75 7.61 -4.56 -1.00
CA ALA A 75 7.52 -4.20 -2.41
C ALA A 75 8.01 -5.33 -3.31
N ALA A 76 9.08 -6.04 -2.92
CA ALA A 76 9.57 -7.20 -3.65
C ALA A 76 8.53 -8.32 -3.73
N ALA A 77 7.89 -8.66 -2.60
CA ALA A 77 6.84 -9.69 -2.56
C ALA A 77 5.64 -9.32 -3.46
N ILE A 78 5.17 -8.06 -3.41
CA ILE A 78 4.06 -7.61 -4.26
C ILE A 78 4.47 -7.62 -5.75
N LYS A 79 5.67 -7.14 -6.08
CA LYS A 79 6.17 -7.14 -7.47
C LYS A 79 6.31 -8.56 -8.02
N GLU A 80 6.72 -9.52 -7.19
CA GLU A 80 6.81 -10.93 -7.55
C GLU A 80 5.42 -11.52 -7.86
N GLU A 81 4.45 -11.31 -6.96
CA GLU A 81 3.05 -11.71 -7.19
C GLU A 81 2.44 -11.08 -8.46
N MET A 82 2.73 -9.80 -8.72
CA MET A 82 2.31 -9.12 -9.95
C MET A 82 2.89 -9.76 -11.22
N LYS A 83 4.15 -10.21 -11.19
CA LYS A 83 4.78 -10.92 -12.31
C LYS A 83 4.12 -12.28 -12.54
N PHE A 84 3.84 -13.04 -11.49
CA PHE A 84 3.15 -14.32 -11.61
C PHE A 84 1.75 -14.16 -12.21
N ALA A 85 0.97 -13.19 -11.74
CA ALA A 85 -0.37 -12.94 -12.25
C ALA A 85 -0.41 -12.37 -13.68
N ALA A 86 0.64 -11.67 -14.12
CA ALA A 86 0.75 -11.19 -15.50
C ALA A 86 1.19 -12.31 -16.48
N ALA A 87 1.79 -13.38 -15.98
CA ALA A 87 2.27 -14.52 -16.77
C ALA A 87 1.26 -15.69 -16.87
N ALA A 88 0.18 -15.64 -16.08
CA ALA A 88 -0.90 -16.64 -16.04
C ALA A 88 -2.08 -16.25 -16.96
#